data_AF-A0AAW5FWB2-F1
#
_entry.id   AF-A0AAW5FWB2-F1
#
_cell.length_a   1.000
_cell.length_b   1.000
_cell.length_c   1.000
_cell.angle_alpha   90.00
_cell.angle_beta   90.00
_cell.angle_gamma   90.00
#
_symmetry.space_group_name_H-M   'P 1'
#
loop_
_entity.id
_entity.type
_entity.pdbx_description
1 polymer ?
#
loop_
_entity_poly.entity_id
_entity_poly.type
_entity_poly.pdbx_seq_one_letter_code
_entity_poly.pdbx_strand_id
1 'polypeptide(L)' 'MIEKRAAQRYRVFKGGKITFENSGITCTVRNMSADGAAIDLDALVTLPQSFTLAIARDNFVRKCRPVWRSDRRIGLAFVQ' A
#
# COMPACT_ATOMS: atom_id res chain seq x y z
N MET A 1 8.13 -21.72 13.21
CA MET A 1 7.79 -20.70 12.18
C MET A 1 7.46 -19.42 12.92
N ILE A 2 8.37 -18.44 12.99
CA ILE A 2 8.15 -17.21 13.76
C ILE A 2 7.24 -16.31 12.93
N GLU A 3 6.03 -16.07 13.43
CA GLU A 3 5.10 -15.12 12.83
C GLU A 3 5.66 -13.70 13.02
N LYS A 4 6.39 -13.20 12.02
CA LYS A 4 7.03 -11.86 12.05
C LYS A 4 6.05 -10.69 11.85
N ARG A 5 4.74 -10.93 11.96
CA ARG A 5 3.71 -9.94 11.58
C ARG A 5 3.06 -9.38 12.84
N ALA A 6 3.12 -8.06 13.01
CA ALA A 6 2.58 -7.38 14.18
C ALA A 6 1.04 -7.29 14.21
N ALA A 7 0.37 -7.37 13.05
CA ALA A 7 -1.08 -7.24 12.95
C ALA A 7 -1.71 -8.20 11.94
N GLN A 8 -2.93 -8.65 12.26
CA GLN A 8 -3.76 -9.48 11.37
C GLN A 8 -4.13 -8.71 10.10
N ARG A 9 -4.01 -9.37 8.94
CA ARG A 9 -4.37 -8.81 7.64
C ARG A 9 -5.67 -9.39 7.12
N TYR A 10 -6.56 -8.54 6.64
CA TYR A 10 -7.79 -8.92 5.98
C TYR A 10 -7.62 -8.77 4.47
N ARG A 11 -8.06 -9.78 3.71
CA ARG A 11 -8.03 -9.73 2.24
C ARG A 11 -9.08 -8.74 1.76
N VAL A 12 -8.68 -7.85 0.86
CA VAL A 12 -9.57 -6.85 0.26
C VAL A 12 -9.32 -6.77 -1.23
N PHE A 13 -10.27 -6.23 -1.98
CA PHE A 13 -10.11 -5.90 -3.38
C PHE A 13 -10.67 -4.50 -3.60
N LYS A 14 -9.80 -3.49 -3.43
CA LYS A 14 -10.19 -2.07 -3.48
C LYS A 14 -9.30 -1.32 -4.46
N GLY A 15 -9.90 -0.39 -5.20
CA GLY A 15 -9.14 0.58 -5.97
C GLY A 15 -8.50 1.61 -5.04
N GLY A 16 -7.20 1.85 -5.22
CA GLY A 16 -6.45 2.86 -4.48
C GLY A 16 -5.70 3.79 -5.43
N LYS A 17 -5.32 4.95 -4.92
CA LYS A 17 -4.43 5.89 -5.60
C LYS A 17 -3.24 6.19 -4.71
N ILE A 18 -2.05 6.06 -5.27
CA ILE A 18 -0.80 6.49 -4.65
C ILE A 18 -0.49 7.89 -5.15
N THR A 19 -0.19 8.81 -4.24
CA THR A 19 0.24 10.18 -4.58
C THR A 19 1.57 10.49 -3.93
N PHE A 20 2.48 11.05 -4.73
CA PHE A 20 3.77 11.58 -4.29
C PHE A 20 4.19 12.68 -5.24
N GLU A 21 4.82 13.73 -4.68
CA GLU A 21 5.19 14.93 -5.43
C GLU A 21 4.00 15.42 -6.27
N ASN A 22 4.15 15.46 -7.60
CA ASN A 22 3.10 15.85 -8.55
C ASN A 22 2.55 14.66 -9.36
N SER A 23 2.83 13.43 -8.93
CA SER A 23 2.43 12.20 -9.62
C SER A 23 1.35 11.44 -8.86
N GLY A 24 0.45 10.82 -9.61
CA GLY A 24 -0.61 9.96 -9.08
C GLY A 24 -0.70 8.66 -9.85
N ILE A 25 -0.60 7.52 -9.15
CA ILE A 25 -0.60 6.18 -9.76
C ILE A 25 -1.76 5.38 -9.21
N THR A 26 -2.55 4.74 -10.07
CA THR A 26 -3.60 3.82 -9.66
C THR A 26 -3.01 2.50 -9.19
N CYS A 27 -3.64 1.91 -8.17
CA CYS A 27 -3.23 0.62 -7.62
C CYS A 27 -4.44 -0.19 -7.16
N THR A 28 -4.24 -1.50 -7.00
CA THR A 28 -5.23 -2.38 -6.39
C THR A 28 -4.77 -2.78 -5.00
N VAL A 29 -5.54 -2.47 -3.96
CA VAL A 29 -5.28 -2.93 -2.59
C VAL A 29 -5.77 -4.37 -2.44
N ARG A 30 -4.85 -5.27 -2.05
CA ARG A 30 -5.06 -6.73 -1.98
C ARG A 30 -5.27 -7.24 -0.56
N ASN A 31 -4.69 -6.57 0.42
CA ASN A 31 -4.93 -6.79 1.84
C ASN A 31 -4.57 -5.56 2.66
N MET A 32 -5.17 -5.44 3.83
CA MET A 32 -4.92 -4.36 4.79
C MET A 32 -4.84 -4.92 6.21
N SER A 33 -4.09 -4.23 7.05
CA SER A 33 -4.02 -4.38 8.51
C SER A 33 -4.05 -3.00 9.16
N ALA A 34 -4.05 -2.93 10.49
CA ALA A 34 -3.92 -1.67 11.21
C ALA A 34 -2.65 -0.88 10.83
N ASP A 35 -1.54 -1.58 10.59
CA ASP A 35 -0.22 -0.96 10.39
C ASP A 35 0.26 -0.93 8.93
N GLY A 36 -0.55 -1.39 7.97
CA GLY A 36 -0.07 -1.50 6.60
C GLY A 36 -1.03 -2.12 5.61
N ALA A 37 -0.55 -2.26 4.38
CA ALA A 37 -1.30 -2.83 3.27
C ALA A 37 -0.39 -3.58 2.29
N ALA A 38 -0.97 -4.38 1.40
CA ALA A 38 -0.32 -4.80 0.17
C ALA A 38 -1.11 -4.31 -1.03
N ILE A 39 -0.39 -3.80 -2.02
CA ILE A 39 -0.94 -3.24 -3.25
C ILE A 39 -0.33 -3.93 -4.47
N ASP A 40 -1.08 -3.99 -5.55
CA ASP A 40 -0.59 -4.32 -6.89
C ASP A 40 -0.61 -3.07 -7.77
N LEU A 41 0.44 -2.90 -8.57
CA LEU A 41 0.56 -1.83 -9.57
C LEU A 41 0.44 -2.42 -10.98
N ASP A 42 -0.18 -1.68 -11.89
CA ASP A 42 -0.38 -2.16 -13.26
C ASP A 42 0.93 -2.14 -14.08
N ALA A 43 1.91 -1.34 -13.65
CA ALA A 43 3.23 -1.21 -14.27
C ALA A 43 4.36 -1.28 -13.23
N LEU A 44 5.56 -1.64 -13.70
CA LEU A 44 6.79 -1.60 -12.90
C LEU A 44 7.25 -0.15 -12.73
N VAL A 45 6.76 0.49 -11.67
CA VAL A 45 7.16 1.87 -11.30
C VAL A 45 8.02 1.87 -10.04
N THR A 46 9.00 2.77 -9.99
CA THR A 46 9.77 3.05 -8.77
C THR A 46 8.98 4.00 -7.88
N LEU A 47 8.73 3.59 -6.64
CA LEU A 47 8.06 4.43 -5.64
C LEU A 47 9.11 5.13 -4.76
N PRO A 48 8.87 6.37 -4.32
CA PRO A 48 9.73 7.05 -3.35
C PRO A 48 9.69 6.36 -1.98
N GLN A 49 10.61 6.74 -1.09
CA GLN A 49 10.67 6.21 0.27
C GLN A 49 9.43 6.53 1.11
N SER A 50 8.73 7.63 0.80
CA SER A 50 7.45 7.96 1.41
C SER A 50 6.46 8.50 0.38
N PHE A 51 5.21 8.09 0.49
CA PHE A 51 4.10 8.52 -0.37
C PHE A 51 2.77 8.37 0.37
N THR A 52 1.68 8.86 -0.21
CA THR A 52 0.35 8.73 0.37
C THR A 52 -0.46 7.68 -0.38
N LEU A 53 -1.13 6.78 0.35
CA LEU A 53 -2.14 5.88 -0.19
C LEU A 53 -3.52 6.42 0.16
N ALA A 54 -4.37 6.57 -0.86
CA ALA A 54 -5.77 6.94 -0.73
C ALA A 54 -6.68 5.82 -1.26
N ILE A 55 -7.76 5.51 -0.52
CA ILE A 55 -8.83 4.59 -0.93
C ILE A 55 -10.15 5.36 -0.78
N ALA A 56 -10.65 5.88 -1.91
CA ALA A 56 -11.77 6.83 -1.90
C ALA A 56 -13.06 6.23 -1.30
N ARG A 57 -13.38 4.96 -1.61
CA ARG A 57 -14.57 4.29 -1.09
C ARG A 57 -14.56 4.11 0.43
N ASP A 58 -13.40 4.15 1.05
CA ASP A 58 -13.23 3.97 2.50
C ASP A 58 -13.01 5.31 3.23
N ASN A 59 -12.97 6.44 2.50
CA ASN A 59 -12.46 7.72 3.01
C ASN A 59 -11.10 7.57 3.72
N PHE A 60 -10.26 6.68 3.20
CA PHE A 60 -8.97 6.32 3.81
C PHE A 60 -7.85 7.07 3.11
N VAL A 61 -7.03 7.77 3.89
CA VAL A 61 -5.80 8.44 3.40
C VAL A 61 -4.72 8.27 4.45
N ARG A 62 -3.60 7.63 4.11
CA ARG A 62 -2.44 7.52 5.00
C ARG A 62 -1.12 7.63 4.27
N LYS A 63 -0.15 8.30 4.92
CA LYS A 63 1.25 8.23 4.51
C LYS A 63 1.78 6.82 4.74
N CYS A 64 2.60 6.38 3.80
CA CYS A 64 3.09 5.02 3.69
C CYS A 64 4.56 5.02 3.29
N ARG A 65 5.27 3.94 3.63
CA ARG A 65 6.58 3.61 3.06
C ARG A 65 6.58 2.18 2.52
N PRO A 66 7.29 1.90 1.41
CA PRO A 66 7.44 0.53 0.93
C PRO A 66 8.33 -0.25 1.90
N VAL A 67 7.96 -1.50 2.20
CA VAL A 67 8.73 -2.40 3.09
C VAL A 67 9.26 -3.64 2.39
N TRP A 68 8.59 -4.08 1.31
CA TRP A 68 9.07 -5.14 0.44
C TRP A 68 8.40 -5.02 -0.92
N ARG A 69 9.01 -5.62 -1.93
CA ARG A 69 8.48 -5.72 -3.28
C ARG A 69 8.68 -7.11 -3.84
N SER A 70 7.69 -7.61 -4.56
CA SER A 70 7.79 -8.81 -5.39
C SER A 70 7.07 -8.52 -6.71
N ASP A 71 7.84 -8.33 -7.78
CA ASP A 71 7.35 -7.92 -9.09
C ASP A 71 6.47 -6.64 -9.01
N ARG A 72 5.17 -6.76 -9.31
CA ARG A 72 4.19 -5.67 -9.26
C ARG A 72 3.49 -5.52 -7.90
N ARG A 73 3.72 -6.44 -6.97
CA ARG A 73 3.14 -6.40 -5.63
C ARG A 73 4.09 -5.73 -4.65
N ILE A 74 3.59 -4.76 -3.91
CA ILE A 74 4.36 -3.98 -2.93
C ILE A 74 3.68 -4.06 -1.57
N GLY A 75 4.45 -4.39 -0.54
CA GLY A 75 4.04 -4.26 0.85
C GLY A 75 4.33 -2.87 1.37
N LEU A 76 3.36 -2.29 2.06
CA LEU A 76 3.40 -0.95 2.64
C LEU A 76 3.29 -1.03 4.16
N ALA A 77 4.08 -0.19 4.85
CA ALA A 77 3.82 0.16 6.24
C ALA A 77 3.22 1.56 6.29
N PHE A 78 2.19 1.74 7.11
CA PHE A 78 1.64 3.05 7.39
C PHE A 78 2.60 3.78 8.34
N VAL A 79 2.82 5.06 8.08
CA VAL A 79 3.56 5.95 8.97
C VAL A 79 2.57 6.89 9.66
N GLN A 80 2.77 7.10 10.96
CA GLN A 80 2.06 8.14 11.71
C GLN A 80 2.57 9.53 11.31
#